data_AF-A0AA96E836-F1
#
_entry.id   AF-A0AA96E836-F1
#
_cell.length_a   1.000
_cell.length_b   1.000
_cell.length_c   1.000
_cell.angle_alpha   90.00
_cell.angle_beta   90.00
_cell.angle_gamma   90.00
#
_symmetry.space_group_name_H-M   'P 1'
#
loop_
_entity.id
_entity.type
_entity.pdbx_description
1 polymer ?
#
loop_
_entity_poly.entity_id
_entity_poly.type
_entity_poly.pdbx_seq_one_letter_code
_entity_poly.pdbx_strand_id
1 'polypeptide(L)'
;MNFEIGVLQPNSPHLFADLIEFLAIFDPYGKNEIHKNDIVNIVNGLPVSDEDVDDEEDLDDSGLSDASKHDIKEARLEDAWSQLEYRAYCFAENYPFNVEGDLLKLNTDWSDPRHKVYRFLLASSRLRSFTASNRYCWSQAFARVSSIALGSLLPPYADVKIFDANSVDRREYYGTDCREALIVLGRQLSAFKVHEEEIRERSSSGDGGIDLVGVISFGDTAYGAHVVFGQCGAQEEEWPEKRLEAHPIGLSNYFQFSHDVITTMFTPVLYRSSTGKWVSGSKVTGVVVIDRLRIISLIEKSEGFESIALQDYFRQFESEFESYSLVS
;
A
#
# COMPACT_ATOMS: atom_id res chain seq x y z
N MET A 1 4.51 17.85 14.53
CA MET A 1 4.81 17.83 13.08
C MET A 1 3.53 18.18 12.35
N ASN A 2 3.62 18.71 11.14
CA ASN A 2 2.44 19.13 10.39
C ASN A 2 2.05 18.04 9.40
N PHE A 3 0.79 17.64 9.43
CA PHE A 3 0.22 16.79 8.39
C PHE A 3 -0.16 17.69 7.21
N GLU A 4 0.46 17.45 6.06
CA GLU A 4 0.11 18.14 4.83
C GLU A 4 -0.99 17.34 4.13
N ILE A 5 -2.19 17.90 4.06
CA ILE A 5 -3.33 17.27 3.38
C ILE A 5 -2.95 16.80 1.96
N GLY A 6 -2.07 17.55 1.30
CA GLY A 6 -1.58 17.23 -0.04
C GLY A 6 -2.62 17.59 -1.10
N VAL A 7 -2.62 16.81 -2.18
CA VAL A 7 -3.54 17.00 -3.30
C VAL A 7 -4.84 16.21 -3.12
N LEU A 8 -5.93 16.76 -3.65
CA LEU A 8 -7.22 16.11 -3.78
C LEU A 8 -7.26 15.32 -5.10
N GLN A 9 -7.79 14.10 -5.07
CA GLN A 9 -8.03 13.27 -6.26
C GLN A 9 -9.55 13.07 -6.42
N PRO A 10 -10.29 14.10 -6.86
CA PRO A 10 -11.74 14.10 -6.86
C PRO A 10 -12.35 13.01 -7.75
N ASN A 11 -11.65 12.53 -8.79
CA ASN A 11 -12.12 11.47 -9.67
C ASN A 11 -11.74 10.05 -9.19
N SER A 12 -11.03 9.94 -8.07
CA SER A 12 -10.63 8.67 -7.46
C SER A 12 -11.30 8.48 -6.10
N PRO A 13 -12.57 8.02 -6.04
CA PRO A 13 -13.32 7.85 -4.79
C PRO A 13 -12.58 7.06 -3.71
N HIS A 14 -11.83 6.03 -4.13
CA HIS A 14 -11.02 5.20 -3.25
C HIS A 14 -9.86 5.94 -2.57
N LEU A 15 -9.27 6.95 -3.21
CA LEU A 15 -8.22 7.78 -2.62
C LEU A 15 -8.82 8.98 -1.88
N PHE A 16 -9.90 9.55 -2.39
CA PHE A 16 -10.62 10.60 -1.70
C PHE A 16 -11.16 10.11 -0.33
N ALA A 17 -11.64 8.87 -0.26
CA ALA A 17 -12.01 8.25 1.01
C ALA A 17 -10.83 8.15 2.01
N ASP A 18 -9.58 7.94 1.56
CA ASP A 18 -8.42 7.98 2.46
C ASP A 18 -8.23 9.37 3.07
N LEU A 19 -8.39 10.43 2.25
CA LEU A 19 -8.31 11.80 2.76
C LEU A 19 -9.39 12.06 3.81
N ILE A 20 -10.64 11.65 3.56
CA ILE A 20 -11.73 11.84 4.52
C ILE A 20 -11.44 11.12 5.85
N GLU A 21 -10.90 9.90 5.79
CA GLU A 21 -10.47 9.16 6.98
C GLU A 21 -9.36 9.89 7.74
N PHE A 22 -8.39 10.51 7.06
CA PHE A 22 -7.38 11.35 7.73
C PHE A 22 -7.98 12.58 8.39
N LEU A 23 -8.93 13.25 7.73
CA LEU A 23 -9.62 14.39 8.34
C LEU A 23 -10.36 13.96 9.60
N ALA A 24 -10.96 12.77 9.63
CA ALA A 24 -11.57 12.21 10.83
C ALA A 24 -10.54 11.85 11.93
N ILE A 25 -9.34 11.37 11.56
CA ILE A 25 -8.27 11.05 12.53
C ILE A 25 -7.67 12.30 13.17
N PHE A 26 -7.37 13.31 12.37
CA PHE A 26 -6.74 14.54 12.85
C PHE A 26 -7.74 15.56 13.40
N ASP A 27 -9.04 15.28 13.25
CA ASP A 27 -10.16 15.94 13.91
C ASP A 27 -10.05 17.48 13.92
N PRO A 28 -10.15 18.15 12.74
CA PRO A 28 -9.97 19.60 12.64
C PRO A 28 -10.95 20.40 13.51
N TYR A 29 -12.07 19.80 13.90
CA TYR A 29 -13.12 20.44 14.68
C TYR A 29 -13.16 20.01 16.15
N GLY A 30 -12.33 19.05 16.57
CA GLY A 30 -12.26 18.56 17.95
C GLY A 30 -13.50 17.78 18.40
N LYS A 31 -14.23 17.13 17.48
CA LYS A 31 -15.49 16.42 17.75
C LYS A 31 -15.42 14.91 17.57
N ASN A 32 -14.32 14.36 17.07
CA ASN A 32 -14.17 12.96 16.63
C ASN A 32 -15.23 12.51 15.61
N GLU A 33 -15.84 13.45 14.91
CA GLU A 33 -16.89 13.23 13.94
C GLU A 33 -16.77 14.28 12.82
N ILE A 34 -17.04 13.86 11.59
CA ILE A 34 -17.02 14.74 10.42
C ILE A 34 -18.30 14.53 9.62
N HIS A 35 -19.06 15.61 9.41
CA HIS A 35 -20.21 15.56 8.53
C HIS A 35 -19.77 15.74 7.07
N LYS A 36 -20.52 15.15 6.14
CA LYS A 36 -20.30 15.33 4.71
C LYS A 36 -20.20 16.81 4.29
N ASN A 37 -21.02 17.68 4.88
CA ASN A 37 -20.98 19.13 4.64
C ASN A 37 -19.69 19.81 5.15
N ASP A 38 -19.05 19.27 6.19
CA ASP A 38 -17.78 19.80 6.68
C ASP A 38 -16.65 19.55 5.66
N ILE A 39 -16.70 18.41 4.98
CA ILE A 39 -15.71 18.03 3.96
C ILE A 39 -15.77 18.98 2.77
N VAL A 40 -16.96 19.35 2.30
CA VAL A 40 -17.14 20.31 1.19
C VAL A 40 -16.36 21.60 1.46
N ASN A 41 -16.41 22.10 2.70
CA ASN A 41 -15.69 23.32 3.07
C ASN A 41 -14.17 23.14 3.07
N ILE A 42 -13.67 21.98 3.48
CA ILE A 42 -12.23 21.68 3.54
C ILE A 42 -11.67 21.49 2.13
N VAL A 43 -12.37 20.76 1.26
CA VAL A 43 -11.84 20.38 -0.06
C VAL A 43 -11.88 21.50 -1.09
N ASN A 44 -12.78 22.47 -0.93
CA ASN A 44 -12.95 23.61 -1.86
C ASN A 44 -11.74 24.56 -1.95
N GLY A 45 -10.67 24.34 -1.20
CA GLY A 45 -9.42 25.10 -1.29
C GLY A 45 -8.16 24.24 -1.47
N LEU A 46 -8.30 22.93 -1.67
CA LEU A 46 -7.16 22.04 -1.83
C LEU A 46 -6.66 22.05 -3.28
N PRO A 47 -5.33 21.95 -3.50
CA PRO A 47 -4.81 21.68 -4.83
C PRO A 47 -5.31 20.31 -5.31
N VAL A 48 -5.56 20.19 -6.60
CA VAL A 48 -5.99 18.94 -7.25
C VAL A 48 -4.76 18.23 -7.82
N SER A 49 -4.79 16.90 -7.84
CA SER A 49 -3.69 16.07 -8.38
C SER A 49 -3.49 16.28 -9.86
N ASP A 50 -2.26 16.16 -10.35
CA ASP A 50 -1.91 16.39 -11.77
C ASP A 50 -2.77 15.57 -12.76
N GLU A 51 -3.20 14.36 -12.38
CA GLU A 51 -4.08 13.51 -13.21
C GLU A 51 -5.50 14.10 -13.39
N ASP A 52 -5.94 14.93 -12.44
CA ASP A 52 -7.29 15.50 -12.36
C ASP A 52 -7.31 17.02 -12.69
N VAL A 53 -6.14 17.65 -12.91
CA VAL A 53 -6.03 19.10 -13.20
C VAL A 53 -6.74 19.45 -14.50
N ASP A 54 -6.49 18.70 -15.57
CA ASP A 54 -7.13 18.96 -16.88
C ASP A 54 -8.66 18.84 -16.79
N ASP A 55 -9.16 17.85 -16.05
CA ASP A 55 -10.60 17.66 -15.82
C ASP A 55 -11.22 18.83 -15.03
N GLU A 56 -10.52 19.36 -14.04
CA GLU A 56 -11.00 20.53 -13.27
C GLU A 56 -10.94 21.83 -14.10
N GLU A 57 -9.88 22.04 -14.87
CA GLU A 57 -9.78 23.18 -15.79
C GLU A 57 -10.88 23.11 -16.86
N ASP A 58 -11.11 21.94 -17.45
CA ASP A 58 -12.20 21.71 -18.41
C ASP A 58 -13.57 21.93 -17.75
N LEU A 59 -13.77 21.48 -16.51
CA LEU A 59 -15.00 21.77 -15.77
C LEU A 59 -15.18 23.26 -15.54
N ASP A 60 -14.11 24.00 -15.26
CA ASP A 60 -14.19 25.41 -15.01
C ASP A 60 -14.48 26.24 -16.27
N ASP A 61 -13.91 25.84 -17.41
CA ASP A 61 -14.08 26.46 -18.73
C ASP A 61 -15.29 25.91 -19.53
N SER A 62 -15.96 24.86 -19.03
CA SER A 62 -17.10 24.19 -19.69
C SER A 62 -18.32 25.09 -20.01
N GLY A 63 -18.34 26.33 -19.51
CA GLY A 63 -19.49 27.24 -19.62
C GLY A 63 -20.71 26.78 -18.83
N LEU A 64 -20.57 25.74 -18.00
CA LEU A 64 -21.60 25.28 -17.08
C LEU A 64 -21.94 26.35 -16.04
N SER A 65 -23.19 26.33 -15.58
CA SER A 65 -23.61 27.18 -14.47
C SER A 65 -22.94 26.75 -13.16
N ASP A 66 -22.80 27.67 -12.21
CA ASP A 66 -22.23 27.37 -10.88
C ASP A 66 -23.00 26.25 -10.17
N ALA A 67 -24.32 26.17 -10.35
CA ALA A 67 -25.14 25.09 -9.81
C ALA A 67 -24.75 23.73 -10.38
N SER A 68 -24.54 23.66 -11.70
CA SER A 68 -24.11 22.42 -12.36
C SER A 68 -22.70 21.98 -11.95
N LYS A 69 -21.78 22.94 -11.73
CA LYS A 69 -20.44 22.63 -11.17
C LYS A 69 -20.54 22.10 -9.74
N HIS A 70 -21.42 22.68 -8.92
CA HIS A 70 -21.68 22.21 -7.57
C HIS A 70 -22.23 20.77 -7.56
N ASP A 71 -23.20 20.46 -8.42
CA ASP A 71 -23.77 19.12 -8.54
C ASP A 71 -22.70 18.06 -8.87
N ILE A 72 -21.72 18.39 -9.71
CA ILE A 72 -20.61 17.48 -10.05
C ILE A 72 -19.68 17.23 -8.86
N LYS A 73 -19.34 18.29 -8.11
CA LYS A 73 -18.51 18.17 -6.89
C LYS A 73 -19.24 17.36 -5.80
N GLU A 74 -20.55 17.57 -5.66
CA GLU A 74 -21.39 16.81 -4.74
C GLU A 74 -21.47 15.32 -5.13
N ALA A 75 -21.60 15.01 -6.42
CA ALA A 75 -21.58 13.64 -6.92
C ALA A 75 -20.25 12.92 -6.63
N ARG A 76 -19.11 13.59 -6.84
CA ARG A 76 -17.78 13.03 -6.51
C ARG A 76 -17.62 12.76 -5.01
N LEU A 77 -18.16 13.64 -4.15
CA LEU A 77 -18.19 13.41 -2.71
C LEU A 77 -19.11 12.25 -2.33
N GLU A 78 -20.26 12.09 -3.00
CA GLU A 78 -21.15 10.94 -2.81
C GLU A 78 -20.47 9.62 -3.20
N ASP A 79 -19.69 9.60 -4.28
CA ASP A 79 -18.91 8.42 -4.67
C ASP A 79 -17.86 8.06 -3.61
N ALA A 80 -17.15 9.08 -3.06
CA ALA A 80 -16.22 8.88 -1.96
C ALA A 80 -16.93 8.40 -0.68
N TRP A 81 -18.15 8.85 -0.44
CA TRP A 81 -18.97 8.42 0.70
C TRP A 81 -19.41 6.96 0.56
N SER A 82 -19.90 6.58 -0.63
CA SER A 82 -20.19 5.18 -0.98
C SER A 82 -18.98 4.27 -0.78
N GLN A 83 -17.78 4.80 -0.98
CA GLN A 83 -16.55 4.07 -0.69
C GLN A 83 -16.33 3.87 0.82
N LEU A 84 -16.59 4.87 1.66
CA LEU A 84 -16.50 4.75 3.12
C LEU A 84 -17.50 3.70 3.64
N GLU A 85 -18.73 3.70 3.12
CA GLU A 85 -19.72 2.66 3.45
C GLU A 85 -19.24 1.26 3.07
N TYR A 86 -18.67 1.11 1.86
CA TYR A 86 -18.07 -0.16 1.42
C TYR A 86 -16.93 -0.60 2.35
N ARG A 87 -16.10 0.33 2.82
CA ARG A 87 -15.01 0.07 3.77
C ARG A 87 -15.54 -0.41 5.11
N ALA A 88 -16.54 0.29 5.67
CA ALA A 88 -17.18 -0.11 6.91
C ALA A 88 -17.75 -1.53 6.82
N TYR A 89 -18.39 -1.87 5.71
CA TYR A 89 -18.89 -3.21 5.47
C TYR A 89 -17.78 -4.27 5.36
N CYS A 90 -16.74 -4.03 4.56
CA CYS A 90 -15.74 -5.07 4.26
C CYS A 90 -14.68 -5.25 5.33
N PHE A 91 -14.28 -4.18 6.03
CA PHE A 91 -13.30 -4.26 7.10
C PHE A 91 -13.94 -4.66 8.44
N ALA A 92 -15.24 -4.44 8.61
CA ALA A 92 -15.98 -4.80 9.82
C ALA A 92 -15.26 -4.35 11.10
N GLU A 93 -14.93 -5.27 12.01
CA GLU A 93 -14.23 -4.99 13.26
C GLU A 93 -12.79 -4.47 13.10
N ASN A 94 -12.22 -4.54 11.90
CA ASN A 94 -10.91 -3.97 11.61
C ASN A 94 -11.00 -2.50 11.18
N TYR A 95 -12.21 -1.95 11.00
CA TYR A 95 -12.43 -0.56 10.58
C TYR A 95 -12.56 0.37 11.78
N PRO A 96 -11.67 1.37 11.96
CA PRO A 96 -11.70 2.24 13.14
C PRO A 96 -12.78 3.34 13.08
N PHE A 97 -13.64 3.34 12.07
CA PHE A 97 -14.67 4.36 11.88
C PHE A 97 -16.06 3.73 11.82
N ASN A 98 -17.06 4.54 12.15
CA ASN A 98 -18.47 4.22 11.95
C ASN A 98 -19.08 5.21 10.95
N VAL A 99 -19.79 4.69 9.94
CA VAL A 99 -20.43 5.48 8.88
C VAL A 99 -21.95 5.40 9.09
N GLU A 100 -22.57 6.53 9.40
CA GLU A 100 -24.02 6.61 9.68
C GLU A 100 -24.66 7.77 8.91
N GLY A 101 -25.32 7.47 7.78
CA GLY A 101 -25.83 8.53 6.89
C GLY A 101 -24.68 9.44 6.46
N ASP A 102 -24.86 10.76 6.63
CA ASP A 102 -23.84 11.77 6.28
C ASP A 102 -22.79 12.04 7.39
N LEU A 103 -22.65 11.13 8.36
CA LEU A 103 -21.70 11.24 9.47
C LEU A 103 -20.64 10.13 9.42
N LEU A 104 -19.37 10.51 9.45
CA LEU A 104 -18.25 9.61 9.73
C LEU A 104 -17.73 9.89 11.13
N LYS A 105 -17.74 8.88 12.00
CA LYS A 105 -17.29 8.99 13.40
C LYS A 105 -16.08 8.12 13.64
N LEU A 106 -15.06 8.67 14.30
CA LEU A 106 -13.94 7.87 14.79
C LEU A 106 -14.42 7.01 15.98
N ASN A 107 -14.32 5.69 15.84
CA ASN A 107 -14.83 4.72 16.81
C ASN A 107 -13.70 3.88 17.43
N THR A 108 -12.64 4.56 17.87
CA THR A 108 -11.47 3.91 18.46
C THR A 108 -10.74 4.86 19.40
N ASP A 109 -10.14 4.31 20.44
CA ASP A 109 -9.16 4.97 21.31
C ASP A 109 -7.71 4.61 20.93
N TRP A 110 -7.54 3.92 19.80
CA TRP A 110 -6.27 3.36 19.32
C TRP A 110 -5.62 2.36 20.29
N SER A 111 -6.38 1.73 21.20
CA SER A 111 -5.84 0.63 22.01
C SER A 111 -5.80 -0.70 21.25
N ASP A 112 -6.75 -0.91 20.33
CA ASP A 112 -6.87 -2.13 19.53
C ASP A 112 -5.77 -2.25 18.45
N PRO A 113 -4.94 -3.31 18.47
CA PRO A 113 -3.92 -3.57 17.44
C PRO A 113 -4.45 -3.56 16.00
N ARG A 114 -5.69 -3.99 15.76
CA ARG A 114 -6.33 -4.00 14.44
C ARG A 114 -6.47 -2.59 13.88
N HIS A 115 -6.98 -1.68 14.70
CA HIS A 115 -7.15 -0.28 14.35
C HIS A 115 -5.80 0.42 14.15
N LYS A 116 -4.77 0.06 14.93
CA LYS A 116 -3.41 0.58 14.71
C LYS A 116 -2.84 0.14 13.37
N VAL A 117 -2.99 -1.13 13.00
CA VAL A 117 -2.54 -1.63 11.70
C VAL A 117 -3.34 -0.98 10.56
N TYR A 118 -4.65 -0.77 10.73
CA TYR A 118 -5.45 0.00 9.78
C TYR A 118 -4.89 1.41 9.59
N ARG A 119 -4.65 2.14 10.69
CA ARG A 119 -4.06 3.49 10.68
C ARG A 119 -2.69 3.52 10.01
N PHE A 120 -1.85 2.53 10.28
CA PHE A 120 -0.54 2.39 9.63
C PHE A 120 -0.67 2.22 8.12
N LEU A 121 -1.59 1.39 7.65
CA LEU A 121 -1.83 1.20 6.22
C LEU A 121 -2.43 2.47 5.58
N LEU A 122 -3.33 3.16 6.27
CA LEU A 122 -3.83 4.46 5.81
C LEU A 122 -2.69 5.50 5.72
N ALA A 123 -1.84 5.62 6.75
CA ALA A 123 -0.62 6.43 6.72
C ALA A 123 0.29 6.08 5.52
N SER A 124 0.44 4.79 5.25
CA SER A 124 1.28 4.27 4.17
C SER A 124 0.69 4.52 2.78
N SER A 125 -0.62 4.71 2.63
CA SER A 125 -1.21 5.07 1.33
C SER A 125 -0.95 6.53 0.98
N ARG A 126 -0.82 7.44 1.95
CA ARG A 126 -0.52 8.86 1.71
C ARG A 126 0.84 9.28 2.25
N LEU A 127 1.90 8.49 2.00
CA LEU A 127 3.24 8.82 2.50
C LEU A 127 3.68 10.25 2.12
N ARG A 128 3.32 10.75 0.93
CA ARG A 128 3.65 12.11 0.46
C ARG A 128 3.26 13.22 1.44
N SER A 129 2.20 13.02 2.24
CA SER A 129 1.73 13.94 3.30
C SER A 129 2.62 14.04 4.53
N PHE A 130 3.66 13.21 4.65
CA PHE A 130 4.57 13.15 5.79
C PHE A 130 5.99 13.55 5.40
N THR A 131 6.82 13.88 6.40
CA THR A 131 8.21 14.31 6.17
C THR A 131 9.02 13.25 5.42
N ALA A 132 10.03 13.66 4.64
CA ALA A 132 10.87 12.75 3.86
C ALA A 132 11.49 11.61 4.69
N SER A 133 11.88 11.90 5.94
CA SER A 133 12.39 10.89 6.88
C SER A 133 11.33 9.84 7.20
N ASN A 134 10.12 10.27 7.55
CA ASN A 134 9.02 9.36 7.88
C ASN A 134 8.60 8.55 6.65
N ARG A 135 8.54 9.15 5.46
CA ARG A 135 8.27 8.42 4.20
C ARG A 135 9.20 7.25 4.01
N TYR A 136 10.50 7.48 4.19
CA TYR A 136 11.52 6.44 4.04
C TYR A 136 11.43 5.35 5.12
N CYS A 137 11.19 5.72 6.38
CA CYS A 137 11.07 4.75 7.47
C CYS A 137 9.78 3.93 7.35
N TRP A 138 8.67 4.56 7.01
CA TRP A 138 7.35 3.93 6.97
C TRP A 138 7.18 3.06 5.72
N SER A 139 7.86 3.36 4.60
CA SER A 139 7.91 2.44 3.45
C SER A 139 8.64 1.14 3.80
N GLN A 140 9.74 1.20 4.57
CA GLN A 140 10.40 -0.01 5.08
C GLN A 140 9.53 -0.78 6.08
N ALA A 141 8.82 -0.07 6.96
CA ALA A 141 7.84 -0.70 7.85
C ALA A 141 6.73 -1.39 7.04
N PHE A 142 6.30 -0.81 5.93
CA PHE A 142 5.28 -1.38 5.05
C PHE A 142 5.76 -2.67 4.38
N ALA A 143 7.02 -2.73 3.95
CA ALA A 143 7.63 -3.97 3.45
C ALA A 143 7.62 -5.08 4.52
N ARG A 144 7.86 -4.74 5.80
CA ARG A 144 7.79 -5.70 6.92
C ARG A 144 6.37 -6.23 7.15
N VAL A 145 5.37 -5.35 7.16
CA VAL A 145 3.96 -5.76 7.28
C VAL A 145 3.53 -6.61 6.07
N SER A 146 3.99 -6.24 4.87
CA SER A 146 3.74 -6.99 3.64
C SER A 146 4.39 -8.38 3.66
N SER A 147 5.59 -8.50 4.24
CA SER A 147 6.26 -9.79 4.46
C SER A 147 5.44 -10.72 5.36
N ILE A 148 4.85 -10.19 6.44
CA ILE A 148 3.95 -10.96 7.33
C ILE A 148 2.69 -11.41 6.58
N ALA A 149 2.10 -10.52 5.78
CA ALA A 149 0.96 -10.85 4.93
C ALA A 149 1.31 -11.92 3.88
N LEU A 150 2.49 -11.84 3.25
CA LEU A 150 2.99 -12.85 2.32
C LEU A 150 3.20 -14.20 3.01
N GLY A 151 3.80 -14.22 4.20
CA GLY A 151 3.94 -15.44 5.00
C GLY A 151 2.60 -16.09 5.32
N SER A 152 1.56 -15.29 5.54
CA SER A 152 0.19 -15.77 5.79
C SER A 152 -0.50 -16.33 4.54
N LEU A 153 -0.04 -15.96 3.34
CA LEU A 153 -0.52 -16.49 2.07
C LEU A 153 0.08 -17.86 1.75
N LEU A 154 1.22 -18.19 2.35
CA LEU A 154 2.00 -19.38 2.06
C LEU A 154 1.85 -20.45 3.16
N PRO A 155 2.21 -21.71 2.89
CA PRO A 155 2.27 -22.73 3.93
C PRO A 155 3.27 -22.37 5.04
N PRO A 156 3.07 -22.82 6.29
CA PRO A 156 3.93 -22.47 7.43
C PRO A 156 5.41 -22.86 7.31
N TYR A 157 5.74 -23.73 6.35
CA TYR A 157 7.12 -24.17 6.07
C TYR A 157 7.76 -23.43 4.89
N ALA A 158 7.08 -22.42 4.33
CA ALA A 158 7.68 -21.54 3.35
C ALA A 158 8.72 -20.61 4.01
N ASP A 159 9.81 -20.34 3.30
CA ASP A 159 10.80 -19.34 3.70
C ASP A 159 10.43 -18.00 3.07
N VAL A 160 10.12 -17.00 3.90
CA VAL A 160 9.78 -15.64 3.45
C VAL A 160 10.86 -14.67 3.92
N LYS A 161 11.40 -13.89 2.99
CA LYS A 161 12.46 -12.90 3.25
C LYS A 161 12.18 -11.59 2.55
N ILE A 162 12.61 -10.51 3.19
CA ILE A 162 12.66 -9.19 2.58
C ILE A 162 13.96 -9.09 1.76
N PHE A 163 13.85 -8.74 0.48
CA PHE A 163 14.97 -8.61 -0.46
C PHE A 163 15.31 -7.14 -0.80
N ASP A 164 14.57 -6.17 -0.25
CA ASP A 164 14.96 -4.76 -0.29
C ASP A 164 16.39 -4.55 0.23
N ALA A 165 17.15 -3.70 -0.45
CA ALA A 165 18.58 -3.45 -0.24
C ALA A 165 18.97 -3.12 1.21
N ASN A 166 18.08 -2.48 1.97
CA ASN A 166 18.36 -1.99 3.32
C ASN A 166 17.84 -2.92 4.42
N SER A 167 17.12 -3.98 4.06
CA SER A 167 16.54 -4.92 5.01
C SER A 167 17.60 -5.79 5.71
N VAL A 168 17.24 -6.30 6.89
CA VAL A 168 18.12 -7.18 7.68
C VAL A 168 18.35 -8.50 6.94
N ASP A 169 17.26 -9.13 6.48
CA ASP A 169 17.29 -10.36 5.67
C ASP A 169 18.23 -10.23 4.47
N ARG A 170 18.13 -9.11 3.75
CA ARG A 170 18.97 -8.83 2.60
C ARG A 170 20.45 -8.83 2.95
N ARG A 171 20.84 -8.12 4.01
CA ARG A 171 22.25 -7.98 4.42
C ARG A 171 22.82 -9.27 5.03
N GLU A 172 22.03 -9.97 5.84
CA GLU A 172 22.50 -11.14 6.59
C GLU A 172 22.52 -12.42 5.75
N TYR A 173 21.52 -12.62 4.89
CA TYR A 173 21.40 -13.85 4.10
C TYR A 173 22.00 -13.71 2.69
N TYR A 174 21.75 -12.59 2.01
CA TYR A 174 22.15 -12.40 0.60
C TYR A 174 23.38 -11.50 0.42
N GLY A 175 23.80 -10.76 1.46
CA GLY A 175 24.93 -9.83 1.44
C GLY A 175 24.54 -8.38 1.15
N THR A 176 25.50 -7.48 0.96
CA THR A 176 25.20 -6.05 0.65
C THR A 176 25.33 -5.72 -0.84
N ASP A 177 26.06 -6.52 -1.61
CA ASP A 177 26.21 -6.34 -3.05
C ASP A 177 25.00 -6.94 -3.78
N CYS A 178 24.36 -6.18 -4.67
CA CYS A 178 23.20 -6.64 -5.43
C CYS A 178 23.49 -7.82 -6.37
N ARG A 179 24.71 -7.91 -6.88
CA ARG A 179 25.11 -8.95 -7.82
C ARG A 179 25.24 -10.29 -7.12
N GLU A 180 26.00 -10.31 -6.02
CA GLU A 180 26.16 -11.51 -5.18
C GLU A 180 24.81 -11.99 -4.63
N ALA A 181 23.95 -11.06 -4.27
CA ALA A 181 22.64 -11.38 -3.76
C ALA A 181 21.71 -12.02 -4.77
N LEU A 182 21.70 -11.54 -6.02
CA LEU A 182 20.95 -12.21 -7.07
C LEU A 182 21.50 -13.62 -7.31
N ILE A 183 22.81 -13.84 -7.22
CA ILE A 183 23.40 -15.18 -7.35
C ILE A 183 22.93 -16.08 -6.20
N VAL A 184 22.94 -15.59 -4.96
CA VAL A 184 22.44 -16.32 -3.78
C VAL A 184 20.94 -16.60 -3.91
N LEU A 185 20.16 -15.60 -4.35
CA LEU A 185 18.73 -15.73 -4.61
C LEU A 185 18.47 -16.81 -5.66
N GLY A 186 19.15 -16.78 -6.81
CA GLY A 186 19.02 -17.80 -7.85
C GLY A 186 19.22 -19.24 -7.36
N ARG A 187 20.13 -19.43 -6.39
CA ARG A 187 20.34 -20.72 -5.71
C ARG A 187 19.18 -21.08 -4.79
N GLN A 188 18.70 -20.15 -3.96
CA GLN A 188 17.53 -20.35 -3.08
C GLN A 188 16.28 -20.72 -3.87
N LEU A 189 16.07 -20.07 -5.02
CA LEU A 189 14.95 -20.32 -5.94
C LEU A 189 15.05 -21.67 -6.64
N SER A 190 16.21 -22.33 -6.59
CA SER A 190 16.52 -23.50 -7.42
C SER A 190 16.19 -23.22 -8.89
N ALA A 191 16.60 -22.04 -9.38
CA ALA A 191 16.32 -21.61 -10.74
C ALA A 191 16.90 -22.60 -11.76
N PHE A 192 16.22 -22.78 -12.90
CA PHE A 192 16.72 -23.65 -13.96
C PHE A 192 18.07 -23.14 -14.50
N LYS A 193 18.21 -21.82 -14.61
CA LYS A 193 19.47 -21.17 -14.95
C LYS A 193 19.61 -19.86 -14.18
N VAL A 194 20.83 -19.58 -13.72
CA VAL A 194 21.25 -18.28 -13.19
C VAL A 194 22.26 -17.68 -14.16
N HIS A 195 21.98 -16.49 -14.67
CA HIS A 195 22.80 -15.80 -15.65
C HIS A 195 23.87 -14.96 -14.95
N GLU A 196 24.86 -15.62 -14.32
CA GLU A 196 25.87 -14.93 -13.50
C GLU A 196 26.67 -13.86 -14.28
N GLU A 197 26.90 -14.04 -15.58
CA GLU A 197 27.60 -13.07 -16.42
C GLU A 197 26.80 -11.76 -16.52
N GLU A 198 25.52 -11.83 -16.92
CA GLU A 198 24.59 -10.70 -16.97
C GLU A 198 24.44 -10.03 -15.60
N ILE A 199 24.34 -10.85 -14.54
CA ILE A 199 24.27 -10.35 -13.16
C ILE A 199 25.56 -9.60 -12.76
N ARG A 200 26.73 -9.90 -13.33
CA ARG A 200 27.97 -9.19 -13.00
C ARG A 200 28.10 -7.86 -13.72
N GLU A 201 27.40 -7.67 -14.83
CA GLU A 201 27.42 -6.43 -15.63
C GLU A 201 26.55 -5.31 -15.04
N ARG A 202 25.59 -5.63 -14.16
CA ARG A 202 24.73 -4.62 -13.51
C ARG A 202 25.44 -3.87 -12.38
N SER A 203 24.79 -2.79 -11.93
CA SER A 203 25.20 -2.05 -10.72
C SER A 203 25.16 -2.93 -9.48
N SER A 204 26.11 -2.71 -8.55
CA SER A 204 26.10 -3.36 -7.23
C SER A 204 25.03 -2.82 -6.27
N SER A 205 24.32 -1.75 -6.66
CA SER A 205 23.26 -1.12 -5.88
C SER A 205 21.84 -1.56 -6.29
N GLY A 206 20.88 -1.36 -5.38
CA GLY A 206 19.45 -1.66 -5.58
C GLY A 206 19.06 -3.09 -5.17
N ASP A 207 17.86 -3.49 -5.58
CA ASP A 207 17.19 -4.76 -5.25
C ASP A 207 16.87 -5.61 -6.50
N GLY A 208 16.93 -5.03 -7.70
CA GLY A 208 16.55 -5.72 -8.93
C GLY A 208 15.04 -5.81 -9.15
N GLY A 209 14.25 -4.97 -8.47
CA GLY A 209 12.79 -4.89 -8.62
C GLY A 209 12.02 -5.91 -7.77
N ILE A 210 12.66 -6.50 -6.75
CA ILE A 210 12.08 -7.51 -5.85
C ILE A 210 12.21 -7.03 -4.41
N ASP A 211 11.09 -6.75 -3.76
CA ASP A 211 11.07 -6.39 -2.33
C ASP A 211 10.93 -7.60 -1.41
N LEU A 212 10.17 -8.61 -1.84
CA LEU A 212 9.84 -9.80 -1.05
C LEU A 212 10.04 -11.08 -1.85
N VAL A 213 10.50 -12.13 -1.17
CA VAL A 213 10.65 -13.46 -1.75
C VAL A 213 10.03 -14.48 -0.80
N GLY A 214 9.08 -15.26 -1.30
CA GLY A 214 8.55 -16.46 -0.65
C GLY A 214 8.96 -17.71 -1.42
N VAL A 215 9.60 -18.67 -0.76
CA VAL A 215 10.07 -19.91 -1.37
C VAL A 215 9.56 -21.11 -0.61
N ILE A 216 8.95 -22.04 -1.33
CA ILE A 216 8.69 -23.39 -0.84
C ILE A 216 9.72 -24.31 -1.45
N SER A 217 10.74 -24.66 -0.67
CA SER A 217 11.82 -25.57 -1.09
C SER A 217 11.44 -27.03 -0.88
N PHE A 218 11.92 -27.90 -1.77
CA PHE A 218 11.81 -29.36 -1.65
C PHE A 218 13.00 -30.00 -0.92
N GLY A 219 14.05 -29.22 -0.62
CA GLY A 219 15.24 -29.71 0.10
C GLY A 219 16.13 -30.65 -0.73
N ASP A 220 15.95 -30.68 -2.05
CA ASP A 220 16.80 -31.44 -2.98
C ASP A 220 17.68 -30.51 -3.83
N THR A 221 18.31 -31.07 -4.87
CA THR A 221 19.17 -30.32 -5.81
C THR A 221 18.51 -30.14 -7.18
N ALA A 222 17.25 -30.55 -7.33
CA ALA A 222 16.51 -30.39 -8.56
C ALA A 222 16.09 -28.92 -8.73
N TYR A 223 15.98 -28.47 -9.98
CA TYR A 223 15.45 -27.15 -10.25
C TYR A 223 13.94 -27.10 -10.05
N GLY A 224 13.42 -25.93 -9.68
CA GLY A 224 11.99 -25.63 -9.61
C GLY A 224 11.39 -25.67 -8.20
N ALA A 225 11.80 -24.74 -7.34
CA ALA A 225 11.04 -24.44 -6.12
C ALA A 225 9.73 -23.71 -6.47
N HIS A 226 8.71 -23.79 -5.62
CA HIS A 226 7.53 -22.92 -5.77
C HIS A 226 7.86 -21.53 -5.20
N VAL A 227 7.81 -20.52 -6.05
CA VAL A 227 8.28 -19.16 -5.75
C VAL A 227 7.14 -18.17 -5.86
N VAL A 228 7.11 -17.23 -4.92
CA VAL A 228 6.32 -16.01 -5.00
C VAL A 228 7.25 -14.81 -4.85
N PHE A 229 7.28 -13.93 -5.85
CA PHE A 229 7.92 -12.62 -5.73
C PHE A 229 6.91 -11.56 -5.31
N GLY A 230 7.32 -10.62 -4.48
CA GLY A 230 6.51 -9.48 -4.07
C GLY A 230 7.21 -8.16 -4.33
N GLN A 231 6.44 -7.19 -4.81
CA GLN A 231 6.82 -5.78 -4.88
C GLN A 231 5.91 -4.96 -3.98
N CYS A 232 6.46 -3.97 -3.28
CA CYS A 232 5.77 -3.13 -2.30
C CYS A 232 5.69 -1.67 -2.79
N GLY A 233 4.49 -1.22 -3.11
CA GLY A 233 4.23 0.18 -3.48
C GLY A 233 3.54 0.93 -2.36
N ALA A 234 4.30 1.51 -1.42
CA ALA A 234 3.77 2.33 -0.33
C ALA A 234 3.43 3.77 -0.80
N GLN A 235 2.61 3.90 -1.83
CA GLN A 235 2.27 5.19 -2.46
C GLN A 235 0.80 5.19 -2.91
N GLU A 236 0.16 6.35 -2.89
CA GLU A 236 -1.22 6.57 -3.35
C GLU A 236 -1.35 6.29 -4.85
N GLU A 237 -0.34 6.73 -5.61
CA GLU A 237 -0.23 6.64 -7.07
C GLU A 237 1.04 5.85 -7.46
N GLU A 238 1.24 5.64 -8.77
CA GLU A 238 2.44 5.05 -9.39
C GLU A 238 2.73 3.57 -9.05
N TRP A 239 2.21 3.04 -7.95
CA TRP A 239 2.36 1.63 -7.61
C TRP A 239 1.93 0.68 -8.74
N PRO A 240 0.90 0.97 -9.58
CA PRO A 240 0.57 0.09 -10.69
C PRO A 240 1.68 0.00 -11.74
N GLU A 241 2.51 1.03 -11.90
CA GLU A 241 3.60 1.04 -12.88
C GLU A 241 4.73 0.09 -12.46
N LYS A 242 4.93 -0.04 -11.15
CA LYS A 242 5.91 -0.93 -10.52
C LYS A 242 5.49 -2.40 -10.52
N ARG A 243 4.23 -2.70 -10.86
CA ARG A 243 3.67 -4.07 -10.74
C ARG A 243 4.47 -5.14 -11.50
N LEU A 244 5.11 -4.78 -12.61
CA LEU A 244 5.87 -5.72 -13.44
C LEU A 244 7.36 -5.79 -13.10
N GLU A 245 7.86 -5.00 -12.15
CA GLU A 245 9.28 -4.99 -11.77
C GLU A 245 9.72 -6.35 -11.21
N ALA A 246 8.89 -6.96 -10.35
CA ALA A 246 9.10 -8.29 -9.80
C ALA A 246 8.60 -9.42 -10.71
N HIS A 247 8.16 -9.12 -11.94
CA HIS A 247 7.61 -10.12 -12.85
C HIS A 247 8.74 -10.93 -13.51
N PRO A 248 8.58 -12.26 -13.71
CA PRO A 248 9.63 -13.11 -14.30
C PRO A 248 10.16 -12.64 -15.65
N ILE A 249 9.32 -11.95 -16.44
CA ILE A 249 9.73 -11.33 -17.72
C ILE A 249 10.82 -10.26 -17.49
N GLY A 250 10.71 -9.43 -16.45
CA GLY A 250 11.75 -8.43 -16.12
C GLY A 250 13.00 -9.07 -15.54
N LEU A 251 12.85 -10.22 -14.89
CA LEU A 251 13.94 -10.98 -14.24
C LEU A 251 14.62 -11.98 -15.18
N SER A 252 14.20 -12.10 -16.44
CA SER A 252 14.70 -13.13 -17.37
C SER A 252 16.18 -13.00 -17.69
N ASN A 253 16.74 -11.79 -17.55
CA ASN A 253 18.17 -11.54 -17.70
C ASN A 253 18.99 -12.10 -16.53
N TYR A 254 18.35 -12.42 -15.40
CA TYR A 254 19.01 -12.95 -14.20
C TYR A 254 18.70 -14.43 -14.00
N PHE A 255 17.44 -14.82 -14.19
CA PHE A 255 16.93 -16.15 -13.88
C PHE A 255 16.10 -16.72 -15.01
N GLN A 256 16.31 -18.00 -15.30
CA GLN A 256 15.37 -18.81 -16.08
C GLN A 256 14.65 -19.77 -15.14
N PHE A 257 13.32 -19.80 -15.23
CA PHE A 257 12.47 -20.71 -14.47
C PHE A 257 11.94 -21.83 -15.35
N SER A 258 11.68 -23.00 -14.75
CA SER A 258 11.09 -24.16 -15.44
C SER A 258 9.55 -24.10 -15.50
N HIS A 259 8.95 -23.13 -14.81
CA HIS A 259 7.52 -22.95 -14.65
C HIS A 259 7.21 -21.48 -14.34
N ASP A 260 5.93 -21.12 -14.38
CA ASP A 260 5.48 -19.76 -14.08
C ASP A 260 5.63 -19.46 -12.58
N VAL A 261 6.29 -18.35 -12.29
CA VAL A 261 6.45 -17.82 -10.93
C VAL A 261 5.36 -16.81 -10.65
N ILE A 262 4.78 -16.88 -9.45
CA ILE A 262 3.71 -15.96 -9.05
C ILE A 262 4.34 -14.63 -8.63
N THR A 263 3.80 -13.53 -9.15
CA THR A 263 4.17 -12.18 -8.72
C THR A 263 3.01 -11.54 -7.97
N THR A 264 3.32 -10.93 -6.84
CA THR A 264 2.39 -10.20 -5.97
C THR A 264 2.77 -8.73 -5.94
N MET A 265 1.76 -7.86 -5.88
CA MET A 265 1.95 -6.42 -5.72
C MET A 265 1.22 -5.96 -4.47
N PHE A 266 1.96 -5.55 -3.44
CA PHE A 266 1.43 -5.05 -2.19
C PHE A 266 1.23 -3.54 -2.28
N THR A 267 0.03 -3.08 -1.94
CA THR A 267 -0.28 -1.65 -1.83
C THR A 267 -1.11 -1.39 -0.57
N PRO A 268 -0.79 -0.34 0.19
CA PRO A 268 -1.59 0.07 1.35
C PRO A 268 -2.88 0.79 0.93
N VAL A 269 -3.07 1.10 -0.35
CA VAL A 269 -4.31 1.65 -0.91
C VAL A 269 -5.38 0.55 -0.94
N LEU A 270 -6.64 0.89 -0.62
CA LEU A 270 -7.78 0.04 -0.95
C LEU A 270 -8.15 0.26 -2.42
N TYR A 271 -7.50 -0.46 -3.34
CA TYR A 271 -7.68 -0.26 -4.77
C TYR A 271 -8.97 -0.89 -5.33
N ARG A 272 -10.13 -0.52 -4.77
CA ARG A 272 -11.44 -1.07 -5.16
C ARG A 272 -12.46 0.04 -5.33
N SER A 273 -13.44 -0.18 -6.20
CA SER A 273 -14.68 0.59 -6.22
C SER A 273 -15.55 0.25 -5.00
N SER A 274 -16.61 1.03 -4.79
CA SER A 274 -17.64 0.80 -3.77
C SER A 274 -18.42 -0.51 -3.97
N THR A 275 -18.29 -1.13 -5.16
CA THR A 275 -18.84 -2.46 -5.46
C THR A 275 -17.87 -3.61 -5.18
N GLY A 276 -16.66 -3.30 -4.69
CA GLY A 276 -15.60 -4.25 -4.36
C GLY A 276 -14.79 -4.80 -5.53
N LYS A 277 -15.09 -4.35 -6.75
CA LYS A 277 -14.30 -4.63 -7.95
C LYS A 277 -13.02 -3.78 -7.97
N TRP A 278 -12.02 -4.20 -8.72
CA TRP A 278 -10.84 -3.36 -8.97
C TRP A 278 -11.24 -2.05 -9.64
N VAL A 279 -10.62 -0.95 -9.25
CA VAL A 279 -10.83 0.37 -9.88
C VAL A 279 -10.49 0.31 -11.37
N SER A 280 -9.37 -0.33 -11.72
CA SER A 280 -9.01 -0.62 -13.10
C SER A 280 -8.43 -2.02 -13.26
N GLY A 281 -9.05 -2.84 -14.11
CA GLY A 281 -8.59 -4.20 -14.41
C GLY A 281 -7.23 -4.25 -15.10
N SER A 282 -6.90 -3.26 -15.95
CA SER A 282 -5.63 -3.21 -16.67
C SER A 282 -4.45 -2.93 -15.73
N LYS A 283 -4.68 -2.14 -14.67
CA LYS A 283 -3.67 -1.77 -13.66
C LYS A 283 -3.34 -2.91 -12.70
N VAL A 284 -4.17 -3.96 -12.63
CA VAL A 284 -3.93 -5.16 -11.79
C VAL A 284 -3.52 -6.40 -12.60
N THR A 285 -3.41 -6.29 -13.93
CA THR A 285 -3.11 -7.43 -14.81
C THR A 285 -1.65 -7.87 -14.67
N GLY A 286 -1.42 -9.19 -14.66
CA GLY A 286 -0.09 -9.82 -14.62
C GLY A 286 0.44 -10.11 -13.22
N VAL A 287 -0.27 -9.67 -12.18
CA VAL A 287 0.11 -9.88 -10.77
C VAL A 287 -1.09 -10.19 -9.90
N VAL A 288 -0.83 -10.77 -8.73
CA VAL A 288 -1.80 -10.85 -7.65
C VAL A 288 -1.68 -9.59 -6.79
N VAL A 289 -2.59 -8.64 -6.96
CA VAL A 289 -2.62 -7.42 -6.13
C VAL A 289 -3.11 -7.75 -4.72
N ILE A 290 -2.33 -7.39 -3.72
CA ILE A 290 -2.65 -7.50 -2.29
C ILE A 290 -2.84 -6.07 -1.78
N ASP A 291 -4.07 -5.56 -1.92
CA ASP A 291 -4.50 -4.24 -1.47
C ASP A 291 -4.80 -4.23 0.04
N ARG A 292 -5.08 -3.05 0.63
CA ARG A 292 -5.33 -2.89 2.08
C ARG A 292 -6.24 -3.98 2.67
N LEU A 293 -7.36 -4.28 2.00
CA LEU A 293 -8.32 -5.29 2.44
C LEU A 293 -7.71 -6.69 2.49
N ARG A 294 -6.93 -7.07 1.47
CA ARG A 294 -6.25 -8.37 1.45
C ARG A 294 -5.12 -8.43 2.46
N ILE A 295 -4.37 -7.33 2.67
CA ILE A 295 -3.33 -7.26 3.71
C ILE A 295 -3.94 -7.52 5.09
N ILE A 296 -5.00 -6.79 5.45
CA ILE A 296 -5.70 -6.94 6.74
C ILE A 296 -6.25 -8.36 6.90
N SER A 297 -6.92 -8.90 5.87
CA SER A 297 -7.45 -10.28 5.93
C SER A 297 -6.35 -11.34 6.09
N LEU A 298 -5.17 -11.15 5.51
CA LEU A 298 -4.04 -12.06 5.65
C LEU A 298 -3.44 -11.99 7.06
N ILE A 299 -3.30 -10.79 7.62
CA ILE A 299 -2.84 -10.58 9.00
C ILE A 299 -3.82 -11.18 10.00
N GLU A 300 -5.12 -11.04 9.76
CA GLU A 300 -6.16 -11.64 10.61
C GLU A 300 -6.07 -13.17 10.63
N LYS A 301 -5.85 -13.80 9.46
CA LYS A 301 -5.70 -15.26 9.34
C LYS A 301 -4.49 -15.83 10.08
N SER A 302 -3.45 -15.02 10.28
CA SER A 302 -2.26 -15.41 11.05
C SER A 302 -2.28 -14.90 12.50
N GLU A 303 -3.38 -14.29 12.94
CA GLU A 303 -3.49 -13.64 14.25
C GLU A 303 -2.34 -12.64 14.50
N GLY A 304 -1.93 -11.94 13.43
CA GLY A 304 -0.69 -11.18 13.40
C GLY A 304 -0.75 -9.77 14.00
N PHE A 305 -1.95 -9.22 14.28
CA PHE A 305 -2.11 -7.82 14.68
C PHE A 305 -1.32 -7.46 15.96
N GLU A 306 -1.46 -8.25 17.01
CA GLU A 306 -0.75 -8.06 18.28
C GLU A 306 0.76 -8.15 18.05
N SER A 307 1.20 -9.15 17.28
CA SER A 307 2.62 -9.38 17.02
C SER A 307 3.26 -8.20 16.29
N ILE A 308 2.53 -7.57 15.35
CA ILE A 308 2.95 -6.36 14.62
C ILE A 308 3.01 -5.17 15.56
N ALA A 309 1.96 -4.93 16.35
CA ALA A 309 1.86 -3.79 17.26
C ALA A 309 2.93 -3.79 18.37
N LEU A 310 3.50 -4.96 18.69
CA LEU A 310 4.58 -5.10 19.65
C LEU A 310 5.98 -4.84 19.07
N GLN A 311 6.13 -4.78 17.75
CA GLN A 311 7.43 -4.56 17.11
C GLN A 311 7.92 -3.11 17.31
N ASP A 312 9.23 -2.95 17.52
CA ASP A 312 9.83 -1.64 17.77
C ASP A 312 9.62 -0.67 16.60
N TYR A 313 9.74 -1.15 15.36
CA TYR A 313 9.51 -0.32 14.17
C TYR A 313 8.07 0.22 14.11
N PHE A 314 7.11 -0.57 14.60
CA PHE A 314 5.70 -0.21 14.57
C PHE A 314 5.36 0.76 15.70
N ARG A 315 5.91 0.54 16.90
CA ARG A 315 5.82 1.50 18.02
C ARG A 315 6.47 2.84 17.69
N GLN A 316 7.58 2.81 16.95
CA GLN A 316 8.20 4.02 16.43
C GLN A 316 7.26 4.77 15.49
N PHE A 317 6.65 4.07 14.53
CA PHE A 317 5.62 4.66 13.66
C PHE A 317 4.50 5.32 14.47
N GLU A 318 3.93 4.61 15.45
CA GLU A 318 2.83 5.13 16.27
C GLU A 318 3.21 6.42 17.01
N SER A 319 4.38 6.43 17.66
CA SER A 319 4.92 7.60 18.37
C SER A 319 5.17 8.79 17.42
N GLU A 320 5.74 8.52 16.24
CA GLU A 320 5.97 9.56 15.23
C GLU A 320 4.65 10.11 14.68
N PHE A 321 3.69 9.23 14.39
CA PHE A 321 2.37 9.58 13.85
C PHE A 321 1.56 10.43 14.83
N GLU A 322 1.56 10.07 16.12
CA GLU A 322 0.86 10.84 17.19
C GLU A 322 1.39 12.26 17.36
N SER A 323 2.62 12.53 16.90
CA SER A 323 3.17 13.89 16.92
C SER A 323 2.66 14.78 15.77
N TYR A 324 1.90 14.24 14.82
CA TYR A 324 1.31 15.01 13.72
C TYR A 324 -0.03 15.64 14.14
N SER A 325 -0.27 16.83 13.63
CA SER A 325 -1.56 17.51 13.69
C SER A 325 -1.88 18.15 12.34
N LEU A 326 -3.16 18.38 12.06
CA LEU A 326 -3.58 19.22 10.94
C LEU A 326 -3.03 20.64 11.13
N VAL A 327 -2.60 21.25 10.02
CA VAL A 327 -2.24 22.68 10.00
C VAL A 327 -3.55 23.47 10.04
N SER A 328 -3.70 24.32 11.06
CA SER A 328 -4.83 25.26 11.20
C SER A 328 -4.79 26.37 10.17
#